data_AF-A0AAU0KRN2-F1
#
_entry.id   AF-A0AAU0KRN2-F1
#
_cell.length_a   1.000
_cell.length_b   1.000
_cell.length_c   1.000
_cell.angle_alpha   90.00
_cell.angle_beta   90.00
_cell.angle_gamma   90.00
#
_symmetry.space_group_name_H-M   'P 1'
#
loop_
_entity.id
_entity.type
_entity.pdbx_description
1 polymer ?
#
loop_
_entity_poly.entity_id
_entity_poly.type
_entity_poly.pdbx_seq_one_letter_code
_entity_poly.pdbx_strand_id
1 'polypeptide(L)'
;MKNIVKCMLIITLFLIPPLAKADDLKTDSIQGYPVIESLNLDSLQKGKIHYFLFKGVEMGTGQYWYVPIMVAKGMNEGKRLLLTSGVHGDETSPVGVLHKVFNTINPEQLSGTVIAILDISRPSTEFVQRKWPLSSAGSSLSDMNRVWPGKEFGNAAERQAWLIWEKLIKGNADIAVDFHTASTGIDFAWFIFSDYRNPESKRLAELFPVDQIKDDPGVQGTLETTLIKSGVPAITVEVGGPRHFDKKLIQASVDGVMNILADYAMSNEKVGKVAKDTNFFFGNKLDTIVSKTGGYVEMLVDLGDMVKPGQKVAIQRNFFGKTSIEYFSNVNGIVSIIARDALREPGTELLSILSYEESCKEQGCQYVGELE
;
A
#
# COMPACT_ATOMS: atom_id res chain seq x y z
N MET A 1 -36.16 -80.32 -15.47
CA MET A 1 -36.95 -79.06 -15.48
C MET A 1 -36.05 -77.94 -14.99
N LYS A 2 -36.00 -76.84 -15.75
CA LYS A 2 -35.07 -75.72 -15.63
C LYS A 2 -35.36 -74.90 -14.36
N ASN A 3 -34.37 -74.68 -13.50
CA ASN A 3 -34.46 -73.65 -12.46
C ASN A 3 -33.62 -72.44 -12.87
N ILE A 4 -34.35 -71.37 -13.18
CA ILE A 4 -33.88 -70.03 -13.50
C ILE A 4 -33.46 -69.36 -12.19
N VAL A 5 -32.22 -68.87 -12.14
CA VAL A 5 -31.73 -68.01 -11.06
C VAL A 5 -32.39 -66.64 -11.20
N LYS A 6 -33.25 -66.27 -10.26
CA LYS A 6 -33.81 -64.92 -10.11
C LYS A 6 -32.75 -64.04 -9.45
N CYS A 7 -32.20 -63.11 -10.23
CA CYS A 7 -31.38 -62.01 -9.73
C CYS A 7 -32.30 -61.02 -9.00
N MET A 8 -32.17 -60.90 -7.68
CA MET A 8 -32.89 -59.93 -6.86
C MET A 8 -31.94 -58.76 -6.59
N LEU A 9 -32.18 -57.64 -7.28
CA LEU A 9 -31.45 -56.40 -7.11
C LEU A 9 -31.85 -55.78 -5.77
N ILE A 10 -30.95 -55.78 -4.77
CA ILE A 10 -31.14 -55.05 -3.52
C ILE A 10 -30.72 -53.61 -3.78
N ILE A 11 -31.70 -52.71 -3.85
CA ILE A 11 -31.48 -51.26 -3.86
C ILE A 11 -31.21 -50.85 -2.40
N THR A 12 -29.94 -50.62 -2.07
CA THR A 12 -29.55 -50.05 -0.79
C THR A 12 -29.90 -48.55 -0.81
N LEU A 13 -30.94 -48.17 -0.08
CA LEU A 13 -31.31 -46.78 0.14
C LEU A 13 -30.21 -46.13 1.00
N PHE A 14 -29.35 -45.30 0.40
CA PHE A 14 -28.42 -44.48 1.17
C PHE A 14 -29.23 -43.43 1.93
N LEU A 15 -29.28 -43.54 3.27
CA LEU A 15 -29.71 -42.49 4.16
C LEU A 15 -28.80 -41.28 3.96
N ILE A 16 -29.34 -40.23 3.33
CA ILE A 16 -28.74 -38.90 3.30
C ILE A 16 -28.71 -38.41 4.76
N PRO A 17 -27.54 -38.07 5.34
CA PRO A 17 -27.52 -37.51 6.69
C PRO A 17 -28.26 -36.16 6.67
N PRO A 18 -28.96 -35.80 7.76
CA PRO A 18 -29.63 -34.52 7.82
C PRO A 18 -28.59 -33.40 7.63
N LEU A 19 -28.93 -32.40 6.80
CA LEU A 19 -28.16 -31.15 6.71
C LEU A 19 -27.93 -30.65 8.13
N ALA A 20 -26.66 -30.59 8.54
CA ALA A 20 -26.29 -29.95 9.79
C ALA A 20 -26.82 -28.51 9.78
N LYS A 21 -27.53 -28.13 10.84
CA LYS A 21 -27.95 -26.75 11.07
C LYS A 21 -26.72 -25.85 11.12
N ALA A 22 -26.78 -24.72 10.41
CA ALA A 22 -25.68 -23.79 10.19
C ALA A 22 -25.36 -22.91 11.42
N ASP A 23 -25.03 -23.52 12.56
CA ASP A 23 -24.66 -22.81 13.79
C ASP A 23 -23.38 -23.34 14.48
N ASP A 24 -22.55 -24.17 13.81
CA ASP A 24 -21.43 -24.86 14.48
C ASP A 24 -20.08 -24.86 13.73
N LEU A 25 -19.76 -23.75 13.05
CA LEU A 25 -18.37 -23.43 12.75
C LEU A 25 -17.90 -22.41 13.81
N LYS A 26 -17.33 -22.90 14.91
CA LYS A 26 -16.51 -22.05 15.79
C LYS A 26 -15.39 -21.47 14.92
N THR A 27 -15.53 -20.22 14.52
CA THR A 27 -14.42 -19.47 13.96
C THR A 27 -13.40 -19.33 15.09
N ASP A 28 -12.16 -19.72 14.84
CA ASP A 28 -11.07 -19.43 15.77
C ASP A 28 -11.11 -17.94 16.11
N SER A 29 -10.82 -17.60 17.36
CA SER A 29 -10.69 -16.20 17.78
C SER A 29 -9.39 -16.00 18.51
N ILE A 30 -8.75 -14.87 18.25
CA ILE A 30 -7.49 -14.49 18.90
C ILE A 30 -7.74 -13.13 19.54
N GLN A 31 -7.54 -13.05 20.85
CA GLN A 31 -7.81 -11.84 21.65
C GLN A 31 -9.23 -11.28 21.45
N GLY A 32 -10.21 -12.14 21.20
CA GLY A 32 -11.60 -11.76 20.97
C GLY A 32 -11.93 -11.34 19.53
N TYR A 33 -10.94 -11.29 18.63
CA TYR A 33 -11.17 -11.03 17.20
C TYR A 33 -11.38 -12.34 16.43
N PRO A 34 -12.44 -12.45 15.62
CA PRO A 34 -12.65 -13.61 14.76
C PRO A 34 -11.55 -13.75 13.72
N VAL A 35 -11.08 -14.98 13.52
CA VAL A 35 -10.11 -15.35 12.50
C VAL A 35 -10.84 -15.74 11.22
N ILE A 36 -10.42 -15.17 10.08
CA ILE A 36 -10.97 -15.47 8.75
C ILE A 36 -9.88 -16.01 7.81
N GLU A 37 -10.24 -16.92 6.91
CA GLU A 37 -9.36 -17.44 5.85
C GLU A 37 -9.65 -16.83 4.48
N SER A 38 -10.77 -16.11 4.36
CA SER A 38 -11.15 -15.31 3.20
C SER A 38 -12.14 -14.23 3.61
N LEU A 39 -12.18 -13.13 2.85
CA LEU A 39 -13.13 -12.05 3.05
C LEU A 39 -14.31 -12.23 2.08
N ASN A 40 -15.49 -12.47 2.63
CA ASN A 40 -16.76 -12.42 1.91
C ASN A 40 -17.55 -11.21 2.40
N LEU A 41 -17.67 -10.17 1.58
CA LEU A 41 -18.39 -8.96 1.97
C LEU A 41 -19.88 -9.22 2.14
N ASP A 42 -20.48 -10.14 1.38
CA ASP A 42 -21.94 -10.37 1.36
C ASP A 42 -22.47 -10.94 2.68
N SER A 43 -21.63 -11.69 3.41
CA SER A 43 -22.00 -12.25 4.71
C SER A 43 -21.98 -11.22 5.85
N LEU A 44 -21.37 -10.04 5.64
CA LEU A 44 -21.24 -9.03 6.66
C LEU A 44 -22.55 -8.25 6.86
N GLN A 45 -22.89 -8.00 8.12
CA GLN A 45 -23.99 -7.12 8.49
C GLN A 45 -23.73 -5.68 8.01
N LYS A 46 -24.71 -5.10 7.34
CA LYS A 46 -24.71 -3.69 6.91
C LYS A 46 -24.79 -2.72 8.11
N GLY A 47 -24.32 -1.49 7.91
CA GLY A 47 -24.36 -0.44 8.93
C GLY A 47 -23.41 -0.67 10.11
N LYS A 48 -22.34 -1.46 9.92
CA LYS A 48 -21.38 -1.79 10.98
C LYS A 48 -19.94 -1.78 10.48
N ILE A 49 -19.03 -1.54 11.43
CA ILE A 49 -17.61 -1.84 11.29
C ILE A 49 -17.34 -3.22 11.86
N HIS A 50 -16.65 -4.05 11.09
CA HIS A 50 -16.22 -5.39 11.47
C HIS A 50 -14.71 -5.44 11.60
N TYR A 51 -14.22 -6.21 12.57
CA TYR A 51 -12.81 -6.38 12.85
C TYR A 51 -12.45 -7.86 12.77
N PHE A 52 -11.42 -8.20 12.00
CA PHE A 52 -10.99 -9.57 11.79
C PHE A 52 -9.47 -9.69 11.92
N LEU A 53 -9.03 -10.90 12.22
CA LEU A 53 -7.67 -11.33 11.97
C LEU A 53 -7.67 -12.28 10.77
N PHE A 54 -7.09 -11.85 9.65
CA PHE A 54 -6.91 -12.73 8.51
C PHE A 54 -5.76 -13.70 8.78
N LYS A 55 -6.02 -15.00 8.60
CA LYS A 55 -5.03 -16.07 8.70
C LYS A 55 -4.12 -16.03 7.47
N GLY A 56 -2.95 -15.40 7.64
CA GLY A 56 -1.93 -15.27 6.61
C GLY A 56 -1.07 -16.52 6.45
N VAL A 57 0.17 -16.34 6.01
CA VAL A 57 1.11 -17.43 5.74
C VAL A 57 1.51 -18.16 7.02
N GLU A 58 1.64 -19.48 6.88
CA GLU A 58 2.16 -20.35 7.92
C GLU A 58 3.65 -20.09 8.19
N MET A 59 4.01 -20.04 9.47
CA MET A 59 5.37 -19.96 10.00
C MET A 59 6.08 -21.32 9.91
N GLY A 60 7.41 -21.31 10.01
CA GLY A 60 8.22 -22.54 9.96
C GLY A 60 7.89 -23.58 11.05
N THR A 61 7.23 -23.17 12.14
CA THR A 61 6.79 -24.04 13.25
C THR A 61 5.30 -24.41 13.21
N GLY A 62 4.58 -24.04 12.15
CA GLY A 62 3.18 -24.45 11.90
C GLY A 62 2.09 -23.49 12.43
N GLN A 63 2.46 -22.44 13.18
CA GLN A 63 1.52 -21.35 13.50
C GLN A 63 1.37 -20.38 12.31
N TYR A 64 0.49 -19.39 12.40
CA TYR A 64 0.21 -18.45 11.32
C TYR A 64 0.58 -17.02 11.71
N TRP A 65 1.00 -16.22 10.73
CA TRP A 65 0.95 -14.78 10.84
C TRP A 65 -0.48 -14.29 10.61
N TYR A 66 -0.94 -13.38 11.44
CA TYR A 66 -2.29 -12.82 11.35
C TYR A 66 -2.25 -11.36 10.94
N VAL A 67 -3.06 -10.99 9.96
CA VAL A 67 -3.16 -9.62 9.43
C VAL A 67 -4.45 -8.98 9.93
N PRO A 68 -4.39 -7.84 10.66
CA PRO A 68 -5.59 -7.13 11.08
C PRO A 68 -6.32 -6.52 9.88
N ILE A 69 -7.62 -6.79 9.80
CA ILE A 69 -8.53 -6.26 8.78
C ILE A 69 -9.67 -5.51 9.46
N MET A 70 -10.00 -4.33 8.94
CA MET A 70 -11.20 -3.61 9.31
C MET A 70 -12.11 -3.46 8.09
N VAL A 71 -13.42 -3.65 8.26
CA VAL A 71 -14.40 -3.51 7.17
C VAL A 71 -15.58 -2.67 7.63
N ALA A 72 -15.71 -1.46 7.08
CA ALA A 72 -16.89 -0.62 7.27
C ALA A 72 -17.88 -0.93 6.14
N LYS A 73 -18.94 -1.70 6.44
CA LYS A 73 -19.97 -2.03 5.45
C LYS A 73 -21.14 -1.07 5.59
N GLY A 74 -21.40 -0.31 4.53
CA GLY A 74 -22.45 0.68 4.45
C GLY A 74 -23.87 0.11 4.51
N MET A 75 -24.84 0.98 4.77
CA MET A 75 -26.26 0.63 4.67
C MET A 75 -26.73 0.53 3.22
N ASN A 76 -26.17 1.37 2.35
CA ASN A 76 -26.54 1.47 0.95
C ASN A 76 -25.52 0.77 0.06
N GLU A 77 -25.94 0.37 -1.14
CA GLU A 77 -25.02 -0.14 -2.17
C GLU A 77 -24.12 1.00 -2.69
N GLY A 78 -22.91 0.66 -3.12
CA GLY A 78 -21.93 1.64 -3.59
C GLY A 78 -20.58 0.99 -3.89
N LYS A 79 -19.56 1.83 -4.13
CA LYS A 79 -18.20 1.37 -4.45
C LYS A 79 -17.52 0.70 -3.25
N ARG A 80 -16.52 -0.12 -3.55
CA ARG A 80 -15.65 -0.76 -2.56
C ARG A 80 -14.27 -0.12 -2.62
N LEU A 81 -13.91 0.59 -1.55
CA LEU A 81 -12.62 1.25 -1.40
C LEU A 81 -11.69 0.37 -0.56
N LEU A 82 -10.56 -0.02 -1.13
CA LEU A 82 -9.49 -0.72 -0.42
C LEU A 82 -8.41 0.26 0.04
N LEU A 83 -8.06 0.22 1.32
CA LEU A 83 -6.97 0.97 1.93
C LEU A 83 -5.95 -0.01 2.48
N THR A 84 -4.68 0.15 2.13
CA THR A 84 -3.62 -0.76 2.61
C THR A 84 -2.51 -0.01 3.31
N SER A 85 -1.92 -0.66 4.32
CA SER A 85 -0.67 -0.26 4.96
C SER A 85 0.17 -1.47 5.33
N GLY A 86 1.41 -1.21 5.74
CA GLY A 86 2.30 -2.23 6.27
C GLY A 86 2.79 -3.20 5.21
N VAL A 87 2.84 -2.79 3.94
CA VAL A 87 3.62 -3.51 2.90
C VAL A 87 5.09 -3.57 3.30
N HIS A 88 5.58 -2.51 3.95
CA HIS A 88 6.86 -2.48 4.64
C HIS A 88 6.63 -2.22 6.14
N GLY A 89 7.46 -2.82 6.98
CA GLY A 89 7.22 -2.83 8.43
C GLY A 89 7.74 -1.62 9.21
N ASP A 90 8.58 -0.80 8.60
CA ASP A 90 9.09 0.44 9.17
C ASP A 90 8.26 1.69 8.82
N GLU A 91 7.19 1.51 8.06
CA GLU A 91 6.33 2.58 7.55
C GLU A 91 5.07 2.71 8.41
N THR A 92 5.15 3.53 9.46
CA THR A 92 4.17 3.49 10.57
C THR A 92 3.00 4.46 10.43
N SER A 93 3.20 5.68 9.88
CA SER A 93 2.12 6.66 9.67
C SER A 93 0.87 6.10 8.95
N PRO A 94 1.00 5.25 7.90
CA PRO A 94 -0.12 4.59 7.23
C PRO A 94 -1.14 3.89 8.15
N VAL A 95 -0.68 3.18 9.18
CA VAL A 95 -1.59 2.54 10.16
C VAL A 95 -2.42 3.59 10.90
N GLY A 96 -1.81 4.73 11.22
CA GLY A 96 -2.50 5.89 11.83
C GLY A 96 -3.56 6.51 10.92
N VAL A 97 -3.31 6.56 9.60
CA VAL A 97 -4.31 6.99 8.61
C VAL A 97 -5.53 6.08 8.66
N LEU A 98 -5.33 4.78 8.56
CA LEU A 98 -6.42 3.79 8.53
C LEU A 98 -7.24 3.80 9.83
N HIS A 99 -6.59 3.87 10.99
CA HIS A 99 -7.30 4.03 12.27
C HIS A 99 -8.17 5.28 12.28
N LYS A 100 -7.66 6.41 11.80
CA LYS A 100 -8.38 7.68 11.83
C LYS A 100 -9.52 7.73 10.83
N VAL A 101 -9.35 7.15 9.64
CA VAL A 101 -10.43 6.96 8.66
C VAL A 101 -11.57 6.14 9.31
N PHE A 102 -11.26 5.01 9.92
CA PHE A 102 -12.29 4.14 10.53
C PHE A 102 -12.96 4.74 11.77
N ASN A 103 -12.27 5.64 12.48
CA ASN A 103 -12.88 6.44 13.55
C ASN A 103 -13.77 7.59 13.04
N THR A 104 -13.64 7.97 11.77
CA THR A 104 -14.38 9.07 11.15
C THR A 104 -15.62 8.57 10.38
N ILE A 105 -15.53 7.40 9.75
CA ILE A 105 -16.63 6.83 8.97
C ILE A 105 -17.79 6.43 9.87
N ASN A 106 -19.00 6.87 9.51
CA ASN A 106 -20.24 6.31 10.04
C ASN A 106 -20.81 5.28 9.05
N PRO A 107 -20.77 3.97 9.34
CA PRO A 107 -21.25 2.94 8.42
C PRO A 107 -22.77 3.00 8.18
N GLU A 108 -23.55 3.62 9.06
CA GLU A 108 -24.99 3.81 8.85
C GLU A 108 -25.29 4.83 7.73
N GLN A 109 -24.35 5.72 7.45
CA GLN A 109 -24.44 6.76 6.41
C GLN A 109 -23.59 6.45 5.17
N LEU A 110 -22.84 5.36 5.20
CA LEU A 110 -21.95 4.94 4.12
C LEU A 110 -22.74 4.20 3.02
N SER A 111 -22.41 4.50 1.77
CA SER A 111 -22.82 3.74 0.58
C SER A 111 -21.61 2.95 0.07
N GLY A 112 -21.76 1.63 -0.06
CA GLY A 112 -20.67 0.74 -0.44
C GLY A 112 -19.90 0.18 0.76
N THR A 113 -18.59 -0.01 0.61
CA THR A 113 -17.76 -0.63 1.66
C THR A 113 -16.35 -0.06 1.66
N VAL A 114 -15.79 0.18 2.84
CA VAL A 114 -14.36 0.51 3.01
C VAL A 114 -13.66 -0.66 3.70
N ILE A 115 -12.59 -1.15 3.10
CA ILE A 115 -11.77 -2.27 3.59
C ILE A 115 -10.40 -1.72 3.93
N ALA A 116 -9.89 -1.97 5.13
CA ALA A 116 -8.52 -1.66 5.51
C ALA A 116 -7.73 -2.92 5.86
N ILE A 117 -6.55 -3.06 5.26
CA ILE A 117 -5.55 -4.10 5.56
C ILE A 117 -4.34 -3.40 6.20
N LEU A 118 -4.13 -3.58 7.50
CA LEU A 118 -3.25 -2.68 8.26
C LEU A 118 -1.78 -3.12 8.26
N ASP A 119 -1.53 -4.42 8.18
CA ASP A 119 -0.22 -4.98 8.45
C ASP A 119 0.08 -6.16 7.54
N ILE A 120 0.18 -5.86 6.25
CA ILE A 120 0.41 -6.85 5.19
C ILE A 120 1.64 -7.73 5.50
N SER A 121 2.70 -7.10 6.01
CA SER A 121 4.01 -7.69 6.27
C SER A 121 4.29 -7.83 7.76
N ARG A 122 3.37 -8.44 8.53
CA ARG A 122 3.46 -8.52 10.01
C ARG A 122 4.86 -8.77 10.59
N PRO A 123 5.68 -9.72 10.10
CA PRO A 123 7.02 -9.93 10.64
C PRO A 123 7.93 -8.73 10.45
N SER A 124 7.87 -8.07 9.29
CA SER A 124 8.61 -6.83 9.04
C SER A 124 8.24 -5.75 10.05
N THR A 125 6.96 -5.65 10.41
CA THR A 125 6.45 -4.68 11.39
C THR A 125 7.00 -4.96 12.79
N GLU A 126 7.01 -6.21 13.23
CA GLU A 126 7.58 -6.60 14.54
C GLU A 126 9.09 -6.29 14.63
N PHE A 127 9.81 -6.37 13.51
CA PHE A 127 11.22 -6.03 13.44
C PHE A 127 11.48 -4.56 13.04
N VAL A 128 10.43 -3.78 12.78
CA VAL A 128 10.49 -2.39 12.33
C VAL A 128 11.50 -2.22 11.18
N GLN A 129 11.36 -3.05 10.15
CA GLN A 129 12.23 -3.07 8.98
C GLN A 129 11.42 -3.13 7.68
N ARG A 130 12.04 -2.67 6.59
CA ARG A 130 11.38 -2.62 5.29
C ARG A 130 10.94 -3.99 4.77
N LYS A 131 11.86 -4.96 4.83
CA LYS A 131 11.75 -6.23 4.11
C LYS A 131 11.29 -7.35 5.03
N TRP A 132 10.64 -8.35 4.46
CA TRP A 132 10.24 -9.58 5.14
C TRP A 132 11.45 -10.43 5.48
N PRO A 133 11.70 -10.75 6.77
CA PRO A 133 12.74 -11.70 7.16
C PRO A 133 12.27 -13.14 6.95
N LEU A 134 12.77 -13.79 5.90
CA LEU A 134 12.45 -15.20 5.61
C LEU A 134 13.14 -16.09 6.65
N SER A 135 12.38 -16.90 7.40
CA SER A 135 12.95 -17.71 8.49
C SER A 135 13.94 -18.80 8.03
N SER A 136 13.91 -19.20 6.76
CA SER A 136 14.84 -20.19 6.19
C SER A 136 16.17 -19.55 5.76
N ALA A 137 17.22 -20.38 5.63
CA ALA A 137 18.54 -19.97 5.11
C ALA A 137 19.20 -18.76 5.81
N GLY A 138 18.96 -18.58 7.11
CA GLY A 138 19.65 -17.56 7.91
C GLY A 138 19.09 -16.14 7.79
N SER A 139 17.78 -15.99 7.57
CA SER A 139 17.11 -14.67 7.53
C SER A 139 17.44 -13.81 6.31
N SER A 140 17.27 -14.38 5.11
CA SER A 140 17.28 -13.55 3.89
C SER A 140 16.08 -12.60 3.88
N LEU A 141 16.25 -11.44 3.22
CA LEU A 141 15.24 -10.39 3.18
C LEU A 141 14.51 -10.39 1.84
N SER A 142 13.17 -10.39 1.88
CA SER A 142 12.32 -10.26 0.69
C SER A 142 11.54 -8.96 0.74
N ASP A 143 11.63 -8.16 -0.32
CA ASP A 143 10.83 -6.95 -0.46
C ASP A 143 9.43 -7.33 -0.98
N MET A 144 8.40 -7.18 -0.13
CA MET A 144 7.04 -7.55 -0.50
C MET A 144 6.49 -6.68 -1.62
N ASN A 145 6.97 -5.45 -1.78
CA ASN A 145 6.56 -4.58 -2.88
C ASN A 145 7.27 -4.91 -4.21
N ARG A 146 7.83 -6.12 -4.35
CA ARG A 146 8.44 -6.64 -5.59
C ARG A 146 7.91 -8.02 -5.99
N VAL A 147 6.94 -8.56 -5.25
CA VAL A 147 6.49 -9.96 -5.43
C VAL A 147 5.00 -10.11 -5.72
N TRP A 148 4.22 -9.02 -5.79
CA TRP A 148 2.78 -9.10 -6.08
C TRP A 148 2.50 -9.64 -7.49
N PRO A 149 1.42 -10.44 -7.70
CA PRO A 149 0.39 -10.86 -6.74
C PRO A 149 0.81 -12.03 -5.82
N GLY A 150 2.09 -12.42 -5.82
CA GLY A 150 2.60 -13.53 -5.04
C GLY A 150 2.55 -14.88 -5.77
N LYS A 151 2.91 -15.94 -5.06
CA LYS A 151 2.88 -17.33 -5.55
C LYS A 151 2.40 -18.28 -4.44
N GLU A 152 1.43 -19.14 -4.75
CA GLU A 152 0.88 -20.13 -3.81
C GLU A 152 1.96 -21.06 -3.24
N PHE A 153 2.92 -21.45 -4.08
CA PHE A 153 4.06 -22.32 -3.74
C PHE A 153 5.39 -21.56 -3.77
N GLY A 154 5.39 -20.28 -3.38
CA GLY A 154 6.59 -19.44 -3.26
C GLY A 154 7.24 -19.48 -1.88
N ASN A 155 8.18 -18.56 -1.65
CA ASN A 155 8.69 -18.30 -0.30
C ASN A 155 7.61 -17.65 0.60
N ALA A 156 7.89 -17.44 1.90
CA ALA A 156 6.88 -16.94 2.84
C ALA A 156 6.29 -15.57 2.45
N ALA A 157 7.10 -14.65 1.93
CA ALA A 157 6.65 -13.34 1.47
C ALA A 157 5.78 -13.44 0.19
N GLU A 158 6.20 -14.26 -0.78
CA GLU A 158 5.40 -14.53 -1.99
C GLU A 158 4.07 -15.21 -1.67
N ARG A 159 4.05 -16.14 -0.71
CA ARG A 159 2.83 -16.83 -0.26
C ARG A 159 1.91 -15.90 0.51
N GLN A 160 2.46 -15.02 1.35
CA GLN A 160 1.70 -13.99 2.04
C GLN A 160 0.99 -13.05 1.04
N ALA A 161 1.74 -12.55 0.06
CA ALA A 161 1.17 -11.72 -1.01
C ALA A 161 0.05 -12.46 -1.77
N TRP A 162 0.27 -13.75 -2.09
CA TRP A 162 -0.73 -14.57 -2.77
C TRP A 162 -2.00 -14.79 -1.94
N LEU A 163 -1.86 -15.08 -0.65
CA LEU A 163 -3.00 -15.25 0.26
C LEU A 163 -3.80 -13.96 0.37
N ILE A 164 -3.14 -12.82 0.60
CA ILE A 164 -3.82 -11.53 0.67
C ILE A 164 -4.51 -11.21 -0.67
N TRP A 165 -3.81 -11.42 -1.79
CA TRP A 165 -4.36 -11.16 -3.11
C TRP A 165 -5.61 -12.01 -3.39
N GLU A 166 -5.49 -13.33 -3.33
CA GLU A 166 -6.57 -14.26 -3.72
C GLU A 166 -7.70 -14.36 -2.68
N LYS A 167 -7.43 -14.11 -1.40
CA LYS A 167 -8.42 -14.32 -0.31
C LYS A 167 -8.99 -13.03 0.27
N LEU A 168 -8.33 -11.88 0.11
CA LEU A 168 -8.80 -10.59 0.63
C LEU A 168 -9.12 -9.58 -0.47
N ILE A 169 -8.20 -9.37 -1.42
CA ILE A 169 -8.28 -8.23 -2.36
C ILE A 169 -9.10 -8.57 -3.60
N LYS A 170 -8.78 -9.68 -4.27
CA LYS A 170 -9.36 -10.05 -5.56
C LYS A 170 -10.87 -10.20 -5.45
N GLY A 171 -11.59 -9.41 -6.25
CA GLY A 171 -13.04 -9.42 -6.27
C GLY A 171 -13.70 -8.64 -5.13
N ASN A 172 -12.95 -7.96 -4.25
CA ASN A 172 -13.48 -7.18 -3.12
C ASN A 172 -13.23 -5.67 -3.22
N ALA A 173 -12.49 -5.19 -4.22
CA ALA A 173 -12.15 -3.77 -4.38
C ALA A 173 -12.57 -3.25 -5.77
N ASP A 174 -13.05 -1.99 -5.82
CA ASP A 174 -13.34 -1.25 -7.06
C ASP A 174 -12.36 -0.11 -7.28
N ILE A 175 -11.81 0.46 -6.20
CA ILE A 175 -10.74 1.47 -6.18
C ILE A 175 -9.85 1.22 -4.96
N ALA A 176 -8.58 1.67 -5.01
CA ALA A 176 -7.63 1.41 -3.93
C ALA A 176 -6.65 2.56 -3.65
N VAL A 177 -6.18 2.64 -2.41
CA VAL A 177 -5.09 3.52 -1.98
C VAL A 177 -4.10 2.70 -1.16
N ASP A 178 -2.86 2.62 -1.63
CA ASP A 178 -1.76 1.94 -0.93
C ASP A 178 -0.88 2.98 -0.23
N PHE A 179 -0.90 2.98 1.11
CA PHE A 179 -0.17 3.95 1.91
C PHE A 179 1.21 3.42 2.30
N HIS A 180 2.23 4.20 1.99
CA HIS A 180 3.63 3.98 2.32
C HIS A 180 4.18 5.17 3.11
N THR A 181 5.43 5.05 3.54
CA THR A 181 6.30 6.18 3.85
C THR A 181 7.64 5.97 3.16
N ALA A 182 8.55 6.93 3.29
CA ALA A 182 9.96 6.61 3.14
C ALA A 182 10.37 5.43 4.05
N SER A 183 11.44 4.72 3.71
CA SER A 183 12.02 3.68 4.56
C SER A 183 13.03 4.25 5.55
N THR A 184 13.36 3.49 6.60
CA THR A 184 14.36 3.85 7.62
C THR A 184 15.62 4.45 7.00
N GLY A 185 15.99 5.64 7.46
CA GLY A 185 17.19 6.36 7.04
C GLY A 185 16.96 7.43 5.97
N ILE A 186 15.76 7.52 5.40
CA ILE A 186 15.34 8.62 4.51
C ILE A 186 13.99 9.19 4.97
N ASP A 187 13.68 10.43 4.59
CA ASP A 187 12.34 11.00 4.67
C ASP A 187 11.80 11.27 3.26
N PHE A 188 10.49 11.19 3.10
CA PHE A 188 9.75 11.54 1.89
C PHE A 188 8.89 12.77 2.14
N ALA A 189 8.73 13.63 1.15
CA ALA A 189 7.71 14.66 1.12
C ALA A 189 6.29 14.05 1.08
N TRP A 190 5.28 14.89 1.27
CA TRP A 190 3.89 14.53 1.04
C TRP A 190 3.66 14.32 -0.47
N PHE A 191 3.61 13.05 -0.88
CA PHE A 191 3.85 12.68 -2.28
C PHE A 191 2.90 11.57 -2.73
N ILE A 192 2.47 11.62 -4.00
CA ILE A 192 1.67 10.56 -4.62
C ILE A 192 2.32 10.08 -5.91
N PHE A 193 2.43 8.77 -6.04
CA PHE A 193 2.66 8.11 -7.34
C PHE A 193 1.31 7.68 -7.92
N SER A 194 1.09 8.02 -9.19
CA SER A 194 -0.13 7.64 -9.90
C SER A 194 0.15 7.43 -11.38
N ASP A 195 -0.43 6.38 -11.93
CA ASP A 195 -0.45 6.16 -13.38
C ASP A 195 -1.48 7.08 -14.05
N TYR A 196 -1.03 8.19 -14.64
CA TYR A 196 -1.94 9.15 -15.30
C TYR A 196 -2.54 8.61 -16.61
N ARG A 197 -2.09 7.45 -17.12
CA ARG A 197 -2.79 6.76 -18.22
C ARG A 197 -4.12 6.17 -17.79
N ASN A 198 -4.28 5.93 -16.49
CA ASN A 198 -5.54 5.49 -15.91
C ASN A 198 -6.29 6.74 -15.39
N PRO A 199 -7.38 7.17 -16.05
CA PRO A 199 -8.10 8.39 -15.66
C PRO A 199 -8.66 8.34 -14.23
N GLU A 200 -9.01 7.14 -13.75
CA GLU A 200 -9.51 6.96 -12.39
C GLU A 200 -8.36 7.03 -11.37
N SER A 201 -7.17 6.47 -11.65
CA SER A 201 -5.99 6.68 -10.79
C SER A 201 -5.58 8.15 -10.72
N LYS A 202 -5.57 8.86 -11.87
CA LYS A 202 -5.38 10.32 -11.92
C LYS A 202 -6.37 11.02 -11.00
N ARG A 203 -7.66 10.70 -11.13
CA ARG A 203 -8.73 11.29 -10.30
C ARG A 203 -8.51 11.02 -8.81
N LEU A 204 -8.15 9.79 -8.44
CA LEU A 204 -7.83 9.44 -7.05
C LEU A 204 -6.68 10.29 -6.50
N ALA A 205 -5.60 10.46 -7.27
CA ALA A 205 -4.45 11.27 -6.85
C ALA A 205 -4.82 12.74 -6.63
N GLU A 206 -5.59 13.31 -7.56
CA GLU A 206 -6.00 14.72 -7.53
C GLU A 206 -6.99 15.05 -6.40
N LEU A 207 -7.68 14.04 -5.85
CA LEU A 207 -8.56 14.20 -4.69
C LEU A 207 -7.81 14.41 -3.36
N PHE A 208 -6.50 14.18 -3.30
CA PHE A 208 -5.71 14.46 -2.09
C PHE A 208 -5.22 15.92 -2.10
N PRO A 209 -5.24 16.63 -0.95
CA PRO A 209 -4.54 17.91 -0.81
C PRO A 209 -3.03 17.68 -0.68
N VAL A 210 -2.39 17.22 -1.75
CA VAL A 210 -0.98 16.80 -1.79
C VAL A 210 -0.04 17.88 -2.28
N ASP A 211 1.22 17.85 -1.85
CA ASP A 211 2.23 18.83 -2.28
C ASP A 211 2.94 18.43 -3.58
N GLN A 212 3.05 17.13 -3.86
CA GLN A 212 3.77 16.59 -5.01
C GLN A 212 3.03 15.39 -5.61
N ILE A 213 2.88 15.36 -6.93
CA ILE A 213 2.38 14.20 -7.67
C ILE A 213 3.36 13.85 -8.78
N LYS A 214 3.68 12.56 -8.87
CA LYS A 214 4.44 12.01 -9.99
C LYS A 214 3.55 11.16 -10.88
N ASP A 215 3.54 11.49 -12.18
CA ASP A 215 3.11 10.57 -13.23
C ASP A 215 4.06 9.37 -13.23
N ASP A 216 3.55 8.21 -12.85
CA ASP A 216 4.32 7.00 -12.66
C ASP A 216 3.65 5.81 -13.37
N PRO A 217 4.31 5.18 -14.36
CA PRO A 217 3.72 4.06 -15.09
C PRO A 217 3.66 2.77 -14.26
N GLY A 218 4.08 2.81 -13.00
CA GLY A 218 4.12 1.70 -12.09
C GLY A 218 5.38 0.86 -12.22
N VAL A 219 5.64 0.05 -11.20
CA VAL A 219 6.75 -0.89 -11.14
C VAL A 219 6.19 -2.30 -11.04
N GLN A 220 6.67 -3.21 -11.90
CA GLN A 220 6.21 -4.60 -11.85
C GLN A 220 6.50 -5.22 -10.47
N GLY A 221 5.51 -5.91 -9.92
CA GLY A 221 5.61 -6.58 -8.63
C GLY A 221 5.21 -5.71 -7.44
N THR A 222 4.86 -4.43 -7.65
CA THR A 222 4.23 -3.62 -6.60
C THR A 222 2.74 -3.95 -6.45
N LEU A 223 2.17 -3.66 -5.28
CA LEU A 223 0.74 -3.86 -5.04
C LEU A 223 -0.11 -2.96 -5.95
N GLU A 224 0.20 -1.67 -5.98
CA GLU A 224 -0.50 -0.66 -6.79
C GLU A 224 -0.56 -1.05 -8.29
N THR A 225 0.58 -1.40 -8.89
CA THR A 225 0.63 -1.79 -10.30
C THR A 225 -0.12 -3.10 -10.56
N THR A 226 -0.14 -4.02 -9.58
CA THR A 226 -0.90 -5.27 -9.67
C THR A 226 -2.41 -5.03 -9.59
N LEU A 227 -2.86 -4.10 -8.74
CA LEU A 227 -4.25 -3.63 -8.67
C LEU A 227 -4.69 -3.04 -10.01
N ILE A 228 -3.93 -2.09 -10.56
CA ILE A 228 -4.24 -1.44 -11.84
C ILE A 228 -4.33 -2.47 -12.97
N LYS A 229 -3.37 -3.40 -13.06
CA LYS A 229 -3.38 -4.47 -14.08
C LYS A 229 -4.55 -5.45 -13.93
N SER A 230 -5.13 -5.55 -12.74
CA SER A 230 -6.32 -6.36 -12.48
C SER A 230 -7.64 -5.62 -12.75
N GLY A 231 -7.57 -4.35 -13.15
CA GLY A 231 -8.74 -3.51 -13.43
C GLY A 231 -9.24 -2.69 -12.23
N VAL A 232 -8.47 -2.61 -11.14
CA VAL A 232 -8.78 -1.79 -9.96
C VAL A 232 -7.88 -0.54 -9.99
N PRO A 233 -8.42 0.66 -10.30
CA PRO A 233 -7.66 1.90 -10.21
C PRO A 233 -7.08 2.09 -8.80
N ALA A 234 -5.80 2.45 -8.74
CA ALA A 234 -5.06 2.59 -7.49
C ALA A 234 -4.03 3.71 -7.57
N ILE A 235 -3.61 4.19 -6.41
CA ILE A 235 -2.51 5.15 -6.23
C ILE A 235 -1.63 4.71 -5.05
N THR A 236 -0.37 5.13 -5.04
CA THR A 236 0.52 5.01 -3.88
C THR A 236 0.69 6.37 -3.21
N VAL A 237 0.46 6.44 -1.91
CA VAL A 237 0.54 7.68 -1.12
C VAL A 237 1.66 7.57 -0.10
N GLU A 238 2.60 8.51 -0.13
CA GLU A 238 3.76 8.56 0.76
C GLU A 238 3.49 9.53 1.91
N VAL A 239 3.31 8.98 3.11
CA VAL A 239 2.90 9.72 4.32
C VAL A 239 4.12 10.17 5.15
N GLY A 240 5.11 10.75 4.47
CA GLY A 240 6.28 11.34 5.13
C GLY A 240 7.42 10.36 5.41
N GLY A 241 8.07 10.57 6.56
CA GLY A 241 9.16 9.73 7.05
C GLY A 241 8.71 8.47 7.81
N PRO A 242 9.62 7.49 7.98
CA PRO A 242 9.38 6.22 8.65
C PRO A 242 9.31 6.34 10.18
N ARG A 243 8.85 5.25 10.83
CA ARG A 243 9.02 4.96 12.27
C ARG A 243 8.48 5.97 13.28
N HIS A 244 7.70 6.95 12.84
CA HIS A 244 6.94 7.83 13.72
C HIS A 244 5.62 8.22 13.04
N PHE A 245 4.66 8.70 13.83
CA PHE A 245 3.43 9.27 13.30
C PHE A 245 3.63 10.74 12.96
N ASP A 246 3.58 11.06 11.67
CA ASP A 246 3.42 12.43 11.21
C ASP A 246 1.95 12.83 11.31
N LYS A 247 1.60 13.52 12.39
CA LYS A 247 0.21 13.93 12.65
C LYS A 247 -0.39 14.80 11.55
N LYS A 248 0.43 15.61 10.88
CA LYS A 248 -0.05 16.53 9.83
C LYS A 248 -0.34 15.74 8.56
N LEU A 249 0.60 14.90 8.12
CA LEU A 249 0.42 14.10 6.92
C LEU A 249 -0.61 12.99 7.10
N ILE A 250 -0.75 12.44 8.31
CA ILE A 250 -1.87 11.54 8.64
C ILE A 250 -3.21 12.26 8.45
N GLN A 251 -3.36 13.50 8.93
CA GLN A 251 -4.61 14.25 8.72
C GLN A 251 -4.84 14.53 7.24
N ALA A 252 -3.83 14.99 6.51
CA ALA A 252 -3.95 15.26 5.07
C ALA A 252 -4.32 13.99 4.26
N SER A 253 -3.79 12.83 4.67
CA SER A 253 -4.16 11.53 4.09
C SER A 253 -5.62 11.18 4.36
N VAL A 254 -6.09 11.41 5.59
CA VAL A 254 -7.50 11.19 5.96
C VAL A 254 -8.39 12.10 5.12
N ASP A 255 -8.03 13.37 4.97
CA ASP A 255 -8.80 14.33 4.17
C ASP A 255 -8.92 13.86 2.70
N GLY A 256 -7.84 13.34 2.11
CA GLY A 256 -7.88 12.74 0.77
C GLY A 256 -8.77 11.50 0.67
N VAL A 257 -8.75 10.62 1.67
CA VAL A 257 -9.69 9.47 1.72
C VAL A 257 -11.13 9.94 1.85
N MET A 258 -11.41 10.94 2.70
CA MET A 258 -12.76 11.50 2.83
C MET A 258 -13.22 12.18 1.53
N ASN A 259 -12.32 12.82 0.80
CA ASN A 259 -12.60 13.36 -0.54
C ASN A 259 -12.95 12.25 -1.54
N ILE A 260 -12.26 11.10 -1.52
CA ILE A 260 -12.64 9.92 -2.31
C ILE A 260 -14.05 9.46 -1.94
N LEU A 261 -14.36 9.34 -0.65
CA LEU A 261 -15.69 8.89 -0.21
C LEU A 261 -16.79 9.86 -0.68
N ALA A 262 -16.55 11.17 -0.63
CA ALA A 262 -17.49 12.18 -1.13
C ALA A 262 -17.63 12.12 -2.66
N ASP A 263 -16.51 12.09 -3.39
CA ASP A 263 -16.48 12.16 -4.85
C ASP A 263 -17.12 10.92 -5.52
N TYR A 264 -16.94 9.74 -4.94
CA TYR A 264 -17.57 8.49 -5.39
C TYR A 264 -18.97 8.26 -4.80
N ALA A 265 -19.57 9.28 -4.18
CA ALA A 265 -20.89 9.23 -3.53
C ALA A 265 -21.03 8.09 -2.49
N MET A 266 -19.92 7.69 -1.87
CA MET A 266 -19.90 6.75 -0.75
C MET A 266 -20.31 7.44 0.56
N SER A 267 -20.17 8.75 0.65
CA SER A 267 -20.66 9.59 1.76
C SER A 267 -21.46 10.78 1.25
N ASN A 268 -22.24 11.41 2.13
CA ASN A 268 -23.01 12.63 1.82
C ASN A 268 -22.20 13.92 2.05
N GLU A 269 -20.93 13.80 2.41
CA GLU A 269 -20.03 14.93 2.59
C GLU A 269 -19.69 15.58 1.25
N LYS A 270 -19.20 16.82 1.29
CA LYS A 270 -18.67 17.49 0.10
C LYS A 270 -17.18 17.24 0.00
N VAL A 271 -16.67 17.16 -1.22
CA VAL A 271 -15.22 17.17 -1.49
C VAL A 271 -14.63 18.46 -0.89
N GLY A 272 -13.64 18.29 -0.02
CA GLY A 272 -12.91 19.37 0.63
C GLY A 272 -11.77 19.88 -0.24
N LYS A 273 -10.64 20.20 0.41
CA LYS A 273 -9.43 20.68 -0.26
C LYS A 273 -8.78 19.54 -1.04
N VAL A 274 -8.40 19.80 -2.29
CA VAL A 274 -7.80 18.84 -3.24
C VAL A 274 -6.46 19.34 -3.79
N ALA A 275 -5.79 18.58 -4.66
CA ALA A 275 -4.43 18.88 -5.13
C ALA A 275 -4.33 20.26 -5.80
N LYS A 276 -5.30 20.62 -6.65
CA LYS A 276 -5.32 21.94 -7.30
C LYS A 276 -5.39 23.12 -6.32
N ASP A 277 -5.79 22.89 -5.07
CA ASP A 277 -5.86 23.92 -4.03
C ASP A 277 -4.56 24.06 -3.21
N THR A 278 -3.56 23.19 -3.43
CA THR A 278 -2.26 23.18 -2.71
C THR A 278 -1.10 23.76 -3.51
N ASN A 279 -1.30 24.19 -4.76
CA ASN A 279 -0.22 24.51 -5.70
C ASN A 279 0.78 23.35 -5.83
N PHE A 280 0.28 22.12 -5.89
CA PHE A 280 1.11 20.92 -5.95
C PHE A 280 2.11 20.98 -7.12
N PHE A 281 3.30 20.42 -6.90
CA PHE A 281 4.28 20.24 -7.96
C PHE A 281 3.98 18.94 -8.72
N PHE A 282 3.84 19.03 -10.04
CA PHE A 282 3.66 17.88 -10.90
C PHE A 282 4.96 17.54 -11.64
N GLY A 283 5.35 16.26 -11.63
CA GLY A 283 6.52 15.78 -12.36
C GLY A 283 6.31 14.38 -12.92
N ASN A 284 7.24 13.92 -13.74
CA ASN A 284 7.24 12.56 -14.31
C ASN A 284 8.55 11.81 -14.02
N LYS A 285 9.54 12.47 -13.40
CA LYS A 285 10.86 11.91 -13.15
C LYS A 285 11.36 12.27 -11.76
N LEU A 286 11.96 11.30 -11.08
CA LEU A 286 12.77 11.52 -9.89
C LEU A 286 14.24 11.46 -10.28
N ASP A 287 14.92 12.60 -10.20
CA ASP A 287 16.36 12.69 -10.40
C ASP A 287 17.07 12.43 -9.07
N THR A 288 17.57 11.21 -8.92
CA THR A 288 18.22 10.73 -7.70
C THR A 288 19.71 11.04 -7.70
N ILE A 289 20.16 11.71 -6.64
CA ILE A 289 21.59 11.91 -6.35
C ILE A 289 22.02 10.81 -5.37
N VAL A 290 23.00 10.02 -5.80
CA VAL A 290 23.59 8.95 -5.00
C VAL A 290 24.98 9.32 -4.50
N SER A 291 25.32 8.80 -3.33
CA SER A 291 26.63 8.91 -2.72
C SER A 291 27.68 8.25 -3.62
N LYS A 292 28.81 8.91 -3.85
CA LYS A 292 29.93 8.36 -4.63
C LYS A 292 31.06 7.83 -3.75
N THR A 293 31.09 8.21 -2.48
CA THR A 293 32.13 7.80 -1.51
C THR A 293 31.51 7.36 -0.19
N GLY A 294 32.30 6.71 0.67
CA GLY A 294 31.91 6.52 2.06
C GLY A 294 32.11 7.80 2.87
N GLY A 295 31.21 8.10 3.80
CA GLY A 295 31.38 9.24 4.69
C GLY A 295 30.08 9.72 5.33
N TYR A 296 30.15 10.90 5.95
CA TYR A 296 29.03 11.56 6.58
C TYR A 296 28.49 12.67 5.67
N VAL A 297 27.18 12.65 5.40
CA VAL A 297 26.52 13.61 4.51
C VAL A 297 25.79 14.67 5.33
N GLU A 298 26.00 15.92 4.95
CA GLU A 298 25.21 17.08 5.36
C GLU A 298 24.34 17.48 4.16
N MET A 299 23.02 17.46 4.36
CA MET A 299 22.06 17.99 3.38
C MET A 299 22.00 19.51 3.50
N LEU A 300 22.04 20.22 2.36
CA LEU A 300 21.94 21.68 2.29
C LEU A 300 20.57 22.18 1.83
N VAL A 301 19.63 21.26 1.65
CA VAL A 301 18.24 21.47 1.24
C VAL A 301 17.35 20.56 2.10
N ASP A 302 16.10 20.95 2.26
CA ASP A 302 15.07 20.15 2.94
C ASP A 302 13.97 19.71 1.97
N LEU A 303 13.07 18.86 2.44
CA LEU A 303 11.89 18.43 1.68
C LEU A 303 11.05 19.63 1.24
N GLY A 304 10.63 19.65 -0.01
CA GLY A 304 9.82 20.73 -0.59
C GLY A 304 10.61 21.93 -1.09
N ASP A 305 11.93 21.98 -0.87
CA ASP A 305 12.77 23.05 -1.44
C ASP A 305 12.81 22.96 -2.96
N MET A 306 12.68 24.11 -3.63
CA MET A 306 12.92 24.25 -5.06
C MET A 306 14.42 24.37 -5.31
N VAL A 307 14.94 23.58 -6.27
CA VAL A 307 16.36 23.57 -6.65
C VAL A 307 16.54 23.86 -8.13
N LYS A 308 17.74 24.35 -8.50
CA LYS A 308 18.13 24.66 -9.88
C LYS A 308 19.41 23.93 -10.29
N PRO A 309 19.65 23.71 -11.59
CA PRO A 309 20.92 23.16 -12.07
C PRO A 309 22.12 23.96 -11.56
N GLY A 310 23.14 23.27 -11.06
CA GLY A 310 24.33 23.86 -10.48
C GLY A 310 24.18 24.32 -9.02
N GLN A 311 22.99 24.21 -8.41
CA GLN A 311 22.82 24.46 -6.98
C GLN A 311 23.45 23.34 -6.17
N LYS A 312 24.29 23.69 -5.18
CA LYS A 312 24.85 22.71 -4.23
C LYS A 312 23.76 22.24 -3.28
N VAL A 313 23.60 20.92 -3.15
CA VAL A 313 22.50 20.30 -2.39
C VAL A 313 22.96 19.44 -1.23
N ALA A 314 24.21 18.96 -1.25
CA ALA A 314 24.78 18.19 -0.15
C ALA A 314 26.31 18.26 -0.13
N ILE A 315 26.89 18.03 1.06
CA ILE A 315 28.33 17.92 1.26
C ILE A 315 28.60 16.60 1.98
N GLN A 316 29.49 15.78 1.42
CA GLN A 316 29.99 14.58 2.09
C GLN A 316 31.38 14.82 2.65
N ARG A 317 31.58 14.39 3.90
CA ARG A 317 32.84 14.49 4.63
C ARG A 317 33.34 13.11 5.02
N ASN A 318 34.65 12.92 4.99
CA ASN A 318 35.27 11.69 5.49
C ASN A 318 35.26 11.64 7.03
N PHE A 319 35.82 10.57 7.59
CA PHE A 319 35.89 10.36 9.04
C PHE A 319 36.59 11.49 9.82
N PHE A 320 37.46 12.27 9.17
CA PHE A 320 38.17 13.39 9.78
C PHE A 320 37.43 14.74 9.62
N GLY A 321 36.21 14.74 9.06
CA GLY A 321 35.44 15.96 8.80
C GLY A 321 35.92 16.75 7.59
N LYS A 322 36.86 16.22 6.78
CA LYS A 322 37.29 16.90 5.55
C LYS A 322 36.28 16.60 4.43
N THR A 323 35.89 17.64 3.70
CA THR A 323 35.03 17.51 2.51
C THR A 323 35.67 16.55 1.51
N SER A 324 34.97 15.47 1.18
CA SER A 324 35.33 14.53 0.12
C SER A 324 34.67 14.92 -1.19
N ILE A 325 33.36 15.22 -1.15
CA ILE A 325 32.55 15.51 -2.34
C ILE A 325 31.50 16.58 -2.01
N GLU A 326 31.26 17.46 -2.97
CA GLU A 326 30.10 18.34 -3.01
C GLU A 326 29.15 17.85 -4.11
N TYR A 327 27.86 17.79 -3.80
CA TYR A 327 26.82 17.34 -4.73
C TYR A 327 25.99 18.53 -5.18
N PHE A 328 25.62 18.51 -6.46
CA PHE A 328 24.88 19.58 -7.11
C PHE A 328 23.65 19.02 -7.82
N SER A 329 22.56 19.77 -7.83
CA SER A 329 21.41 19.45 -8.69
C SER A 329 21.79 19.63 -10.16
N ASN A 330 21.32 18.74 -11.03
CA ASN A 330 21.41 18.87 -12.48
C ASN A 330 20.10 19.32 -13.12
N VAL A 331 19.03 19.46 -12.33
CA VAL A 331 17.67 19.72 -12.81
C VAL A 331 17.04 20.90 -12.07
N ASN A 332 16.02 21.50 -12.69
CA ASN A 332 15.06 22.33 -11.98
C ASN A 332 13.96 21.41 -11.44
N GLY A 333 13.62 21.53 -10.16
CA GLY A 333 12.60 20.68 -9.56
C GLY A 333 12.44 20.93 -8.07
N ILE A 334 11.66 20.07 -7.43
CA ILE A 334 11.37 20.11 -6.00
C ILE A 334 11.99 18.91 -5.29
N VAL A 335 12.58 19.11 -4.11
CA VAL A 335 13.16 18.03 -3.32
C VAL A 335 12.03 17.15 -2.76
N SER A 336 12.08 15.85 -3.07
CA SER A 336 11.05 14.89 -2.69
C SER A 336 11.53 13.88 -1.67
N ILE A 337 12.79 13.42 -1.75
CA ILE A 337 13.36 12.47 -0.81
C ILE A 337 14.67 13.04 -0.29
N ILE A 338 14.97 12.86 1.00
CA ILE A 338 16.28 13.18 1.58
C ILE A 338 16.78 12.14 2.56
N ALA A 339 18.09 11.95 2.55
CA ALA A 339 18.84 11.22 3.55
C ALA A 339 18.71 11.86 4.93
N ARG A 340 18.34 11.05 5.93
CA ARG A 340 18.39 11.43 7.36
C ARG A 340 19.51 10.72 8.12
N ASP A 341 19.83 9.48 7.76
CA ASP A 341 21.05 8.85 8.26
C ASP A 341 22.27 9.57 7.69
N ALA A 342 23.13 10.08 8.57
CA ALA A 342 24.32 10.84 8.17
C ALA A 342 25.36 9.95 7.49
N LEU A 343 25.54 8.70 7.97
CA LEU A 343 26.51 7.76 7.39
C LEU A 343 25.99 7.22 6.06
N ARG A 344 26.79 7.34 5.01
CA ARG A 344 26.44 6.90 3.66
C ARG A 344 27.55 6.08 3.04
N GLU A 345 27.16 4.94 2.49
CA GLU A 345 28.00 4.10 1.65
C GLU A 345 27.93 4.58 0.19
N PRO A 346 28.96 4.33 -0.64
CA PRO A 346 28.86 4.56 -2.08
C PRO A 346 27.64 3.82 -2.67
N GLY A 347 26.92 4.48 -3.56
CA GLY A 347 25.71 3.96 -4.21
C GLY A 347 24.41 4.19 -3.44
N THR A 348 24.47 4.64 -2.18
CA THR A 348 23.26 4.95 -1.40
C THR A 348 22.63 6.26 -1.83
N GLU A 349 21.30 6.32 -1.83
CA GLU A 349 20.54 7.54 -2.12
C GLU A 349 20.81 8.63 -1.08
N LEU A 350 21.00 9.86 -1.56
CA LEU A 350 21.16 11.08 -0.75
C LEU A 350 19.93 11.98 -0.82
N LEU A 351 19.43 12.23 -2.03
CA LEU A 351 18.17 12.92 -2.27
C LEU A 351 17.61 12.54 -3.64
N SER A 352 16.30 12.71 -3.78
CA SER A 352 15.63 12.70 -5.09
C SER A 352 14.87 14.00 -5.30
N ILE A 353 14.95 14.51 -6.53
CA ILE A 353 14.29 15.74 -6.96
C ILE A 353 13.21 15.36 -7.97
N LEU A 354 11.95 15.67 -7.67
CA LEU A 354 10.87 15.56 -8.65
C LEU A 354 11.02 16.69 -9.67
N SER A 355 11.09 16.30 -10.93
CA SER A 355 11.24 17.19 -12.08
C SER A 355 10.30 16.76 -13.20
N TYR A 356 10.22 17.62 -14.22
CA TYR A 356 9.48 17.33 -15.45
C TYR A 356 10.47 17.19 -16.61
N GLU A 357 10.46 16.01 -17.25
CA GLU A 357 11.25 15.72 -18.43
C GLU A 357 10.36 15.81 -19.69
N GLU A 358 10.56 16.85 -20.51
CA GLU A 358 9.77 17.08 -21.74
C GLU A 358 10.06 16.05 -22.85
N SER A 359 11.33 15.62 -22.97
CA SER A 359 11.80 14.70 -24.02
C SER A 359 11.13 13.32 -23.97
N CYS A 360 10.41 13.01 -22.89
CA CYS A 360 9.63 11.79 -22.74
C CYS A 360 8.53 11.64 -23.80
N LYS A 361 7.91 12.75 -24.23
CA LYS A 361 6.87 12.73 -25.28
C LYS A 361 7.43 12.34 -26.65
N GLU A 362 8.67 12.73 -26.95
CA GLU A 362 9.32 12.48 -28.23
C GLU A 362 9.83 11.04 -28.37
N GLN A 363 10.02 10.34 -27.25
CA GLN A 363 10.61 8.98 -27.20
C GLN A 363 9.57 7.87 -26.97
N GLY A 364 8.27 8.20 -27.03
CA GLY A 364 7.18 7.22 -26.90
C GLY A 364 6.98 6.69 -25.48
N CYS A 365 7.39 7.45 -24.46
CA CYS A 365 7.16 7.05 -23.07
C CYS A 365 5.68 7.11 -22.67
N GLN A 366 5.37 6.42 -21.58
CA GLN A 366 4.00 6.14 -21.12
C GLN A 366 3.37 7.26 -20.28
N TYR A 367 3.99 8.43 -20.20
CA TYR A 367 3.51 9.55 -19.39
C TYR A 367 2.53 10.40 -20.21
N VAL A 368 1.43 10.81 -19.58
CA VAL A 368 0.30 11.50 -20.26
C VAL A 368 -0.20 12.71 -19.49
N GLY A 369 0.31 12.96 -18.28
CA GLY A 369 -0.03 14.17 -17.54
C GLY A 369 0.52 15.43 -18.20
N GLU A 370 -0.39 16.32 -18.59
CA GLU A 370 -0.10 17.74 -18.82
C GLU A 370 -0.64 18.54 -17.63
N LEU A 371 0.08 19.60 -17.26
CA LEU A 371 -0.47 20.67 -16.42
C LEU A 371 -1.57 21.36 -17.25
N GLU A 372 -2.84 21.21 -16.88
CA GLU A 372 -3.92 22.07 -17.38
C GLU A 372 -3.89 23.45 -16.70
#